data_AF-A0A924ESR2-F1
#
_entry.id   AF-A0A924ESR2-F1
#
_cell.length_a   1.000
_cell.length_b   1.000
_cell.length_c   1.000
_cell.angle_alpha   90.00
_cell.angle_beta   90.00
_cell.angle_gamma   90.00
#
_symmetry.space_group_name_H-M   'P 1'
#
loop_
_entity.id
_entity.type
_entity.pdbx_description
1 polymer ?
#
loop_
_entity_poly.entity_id
_entity_poly.type
_entity_poly.pdbx_seq_one_letter_code
_entity_poly.pdbx_strand_id
1 'polypeptide(L)'
;MKNFIRIVLGLAMIGAGIGHLSFARETFQAQVPDWIPFSKDFVVLASGVVEISFGFAMVFLAKQKEYIGLILAIFYVLIFPGNVHQYTQHLDG
;
A
#
# COMPACT_ATOMS: atom_id res chain seq x y z
N MET A 1 3.30 -10.63 21.31
CA MET A 1 2.79 -9.42 20.62
C MET A 1 3.39 -9.18 19.23
N LYS A 2 4.72 -9.07 19.07
CA LYS A 2 5.37 -8.74 17.78
C LYS A 2 4.91 -9.59 16.58
N ASN A 3 4.75 -10.91 16.77
CA ASN A 3 4.30 -11.81 15.70
C ASN A 3 2.82 -11.63 15.31
N PHE A 4 1.96 -11.32 16.29
CA PHE A 4 0.54 -11.07 16.04
C PHE A 4 0.34 -9.78 15.23
N ILE A 5 0.97 -8.69 15.67
CA ILE A 5 0.93 -7.40 14.95
C ILE A 5 1.44 -7.54 13.52
N ARG A 6 2.53 -8.29 13.33
CA ARG A 6 3.08 -8.58 12.00
C ARG A 6 2.07 -9.27 11.08
N ILE A 7 1.34 -10.26 11.59
CA ILE A 7 0.33 -10.99 10.80
C ILE A 7 -0.86 -10.08 10.50
N VAL A 8 -1.36 -9.33 11.48
CA VAL A 8 -2.45 -8.37 11.29
C VAL A 8 -2.08 -7.33 10.23
N LEU A 9 -0.87 -6.76 10.32
CA LEU A 9 -0.36 -5.84 9.32
C LEU A 9 -0.31 -6.49 7.93
N GLY A 10 0.20 -7.72 7.83
CA GLY A 10 0.24 -8.42 6.54
C GLY A 10 -1.15 -8.69 5.94
N LEU A 11 -2.13 -9.04 6.77
CA LEU A 11 -3.52 -9.21 6.32
C LEU A 11 -4.17 -7.88 5.89
N ALA A 12 -3.92 -6.80 6.64
CA ALA A 12 -4.38 -5.47 6.27
C ALA A 12 -3.82 -5.02 4.92
N MET A 13 -2.53 -5.29 4.67
CA MET A 13 -1.88 -5.00 3.38
C MET A 13 -2.48 -5.80 2.22
N ILE A 14 -2.75 -7.10 2.43
CA ILE A 14 -3.44 -7.92 1.42
C ILE A 14 -4.82 -7.32 1.11
N GLY A 15 -5.57 -6.93 2.15
CA GLY A 15 -6.87 -6.28 1.99
C GLY A 15 -6.79 -4.96 1.21
N ALA A 16 -5.84 -4.09 1.56
CA ALA A 16 -5.61 -2.83 0.86
C ALA A 16 -5.28 -3.04 -0.63
N GLY A 17 -4.33 -3.94 -0.93
CA GLY A 17 -3.98 -4.24 -2.31
C GLY A 17 -5.11 -4.90 -3.10
N ILE A 18 -5.96 -5.74 -2.47
CA ILE A 18 -7.20 -6.20 -3.12
C ILE A 18 -8.12 -5.01 -3.43
N GLY A 19 -8.24 -4.05 -2.52
CA GLY A 19 -8.99 -2.80 -2.74
C GLY A 19 -8.47 -2.03 -3.96
N HIS A 20 -7.15 -1.87 -4.10
CA HIS A 20 -6.53 -1.24 -5.28
C HIS A 20 -6.91 -1.94 -6.58
N LEU A 21 -6.97 -3.28 -6.56
CA LEU A 21 -7.26 -4.11 -7.72
C LEU A 21 -8.77 -4.24 -8.03
N SER A 22 -9.64 -3.78 -7.12
CA SER A 22 -11.08 -4.03 -7.23
C SER A 22 -11.94 -2.81 -6.85
N PHE A 23 -12.53 -2.82 -5.65
CA PHE A 23 -13.65 -1.96 -5.26
C PHE A 23 -13.25 -0.53 -4.87
N ALA A 24 -11.97 -0.26 -4.62
CA ALA A 24 -11.49 1.05 -4.18
C ALA A 24 -10.58 1.73 -5.22
N ARG A 25 -10.44 1.14 -6.41
CA ARG A 25 -9.48 1.58 -7.43
C ARG A 25 -9.63 3.06 -7.80
N GLU A 26 -10.84 3.53 -8.04
CA GLU A 26 -11.11 4.94 -8.39
C GLU A 26 -10.74 5.88 -7.24
N THR A 27 -11.10 5.52 -6.01
CA THR A 27 -10.73 6.27 -4.80
C THR A 27 -9.22 6.41 -4.68
N PHE A 28 -8.46 5.33 -4.93
CA PHE A 28 -6.99 5.37 -4.88
C PHE A 28 -6.37 6.15 -6.03
N GLN A 29 -6.99 6.15 -7.22
CA GLN A 29 -6.53 6.97 -8.34
C GLN A 29 -6.62 8.46 -7.99
N ALA A 30 -7.67 8.90 -7.29
CA ALA A 30 -7.78 10.29 -6.84
C ALA A 30 -6.60 10.71 -5.95
N GLN A 31 -6.03 9.78 -5.18
CA GLN A 31 -4.88 10.05 -4.30
C GLN A 31 -3.56 10.21 -5.06
N VAL A 32 -3.46 9.73 -6.31
CA VAL A 32 -2.23 9.80 -7.09
C VAL A 32 -2.03 11.24 -7.58
N PRO A 33 -0.94 11.93 -7.15
CA PRO A 33 -0.70 13.31 -7.56
C PRO A 33 -0.36 13.43 -9.04
N ASP A 34 -0.73 14.57 -9.65
CA ASP A 34 -0.57 14.80 -11.09
C ASP A 34 0.88 14.92 -11.56
N TRP A 35 1.84 15.15 -10.65
CA TRP A 35 3.27 15.21 -10.98
C TRP A 35 3.93 13.84 -11.17
N ILE A 36 3.21 12.73 -10.92
CA ILE A 36 3.72 11.38 -11.17
C ILE A 36 3.70 11.10 -12.69
N PRO A 37 4.84 10.73 -13.31
CA PRO A 37 4.95 10.61 -14.77
C PRO A 37 4.38 9.29 -15.34
N PHE A 38 3.39 8.71 -14.67
CA PHE A 38 2.72 7.47 -15.05
C PHE A 38 1.20 7.65 -14.97
N SER A 39 0.43 6.79 -15.64
CA SER A 39 -1.02 6.83 -15.48
C SER A 39 -1.40 6.49 -14.04
N LYS A 40 -2.36 7.23 -13.46
CA LYS A 40 -2.85 6.99 -12.10
C LYS A 40 -3.29 5.54 -11.91
N ASP A 41 -3.91 4.98 -12.94
CA ASP A 41 -4.35 3.60 -12.98
C ASP A 41 -3.21 2.57 -12.85
N PHE A 42 -2.12 2.77 -13.59
CA PHE A 42 -0.94 1.91 -13.48
C PHE A 42 -0.32 2.00 -12.09
N VAL A 43 -0.20 3.21 -11.54
CA VAL A 43 0.37 3.44 -10.20
C VAL A 43 -0.41 2.68 -9.13
N VAL A 44 -1.75 2.74 -9.16
CA VAL A 44 -2.63 2.07 -8.19
C VAL A 44 -2.56 0.54 -8.33
N LEU A 45 -2.61 0.01 -9.55
CA LEU A 45 -2.50 -1.44 -9.76
C LEU A 45 -1.14 -1.98 -9.34
N ALA A 46 -0.07 -1.30 -9.73
CA ALA A 46 1.29 -1.69 -9.38
C ALA A 46 1.51 -1.66 -7.86
N SER A 47 1.05 -0.60 -7.18
CA SER A 47 1.14 -0.51 -5.71
C SER A 47 0.33 -1.62 -5.04
N GLY A 48 -0.86 -1.95 -5.55
CA GLY A 48 -1.68 -3.03 -4.99
C GLY A 48 -1.03 -4.41 -5.09
N VAL A 49 -0.37 -4.72 -6.21
CA VAL A 49 0.42 -5.96 -6.34
C VAL A 49 1.59 -5.98 -5.36
N VAL A 50 2.28 -4.85 -5.19
CA VAL A 50 3.39 -4.70 -4.23
C VAL A 50 2.89 -4.91 -2.79
N GLU A 51 1.76 -4.32 -2.42
CA GLU A 51 1.17 -4.47 -1.08
C GLU A 51 0.73 -5.89 -0.77
N ILE A 52 0.07 -6.58 -1.73
CA ILE A 52 -0.27 -7.99 -1.59
C ILE A 52 0.99 -8.83 -1.38
N SER A 53 2.04 -8.58 -2.16
CA SER A 53 3.33 -9.28 -2.06
C SER A 53 3.97 -9.08 -0.68
N PHE A 54 4.01 -7.85 -0.18
CA PHE A 54 4.49 -7.55 1.17
C PHE A 54 3.61 -8.18 2.25
N GLY A 55 2.30 -8.20 2.07
CA GLY A 55 1.38 -8.79 3.02
C GLY A 55 1.59 -10.31 3.16
N PHE A 56 1.74 -11.02 2.04
CA PHE A 56 2.15 -12.42 2.04
C PHE A 56 3.52 -12.62 2.71
N ALA A 57 4.51 -11.78 2.38
CA ALA A 57 5.83 -11.84 3.01
C ALA A 57 5.75 -11.63 4.53
N MET A 58 4.93 -10.68 4.99
CA MET A 58 4.73 -10.40 6.42
C MET A 58 4.02 -11.54 7.15
N VAL A 59 3.11 -12.27 6.51
CA VAL A 59 2.46 -13.44 7.11
C VAL A 59 3.43 -14.62 7.17
N PHE A 60 4.04 -14.99 6.04
CA PHE A 60 4.73 -16.27 5.88
C PHE A 60 6.25 -16.22 6.14
N LEU A 61 6.96 -15.12 5.84
CA LEU A 61 8.42 -15.04 5.92
C LEU A 61 8.92 -14.50 7.27
N ALA A 62 8.66 -15.27 8.35
CA ALA A 62 8.97 -14.85 9.72
C ALA A 62 10.47 -14.66 10.02
N LYS A 63 11.35 -15.31 9.26
CA LYS A 63 12.80 -15.19 9.44
C LYS A 63 13.34 -13.87 8.88
N GLN A 64 12.69 -13.29 7.87
CA GLN A 64 13.10 -12.08 7.16
C GLN A 64 12.31 -10.83 7.60
N LYS A 65 11.52 -10.94 8.67
CA LYS A 65 10.58 -9.90 9.15
C LYS A 65 11.21 -8.51 9.34
N GLU A 66 12.50 -8.43 9.68
CA GLU A 66 13.19 -7.15 9.88
C GLU A 66 13.45 -6.43 8.56
N TYR A 67 13.99 -7.15 7.57
CA TYR A 67 14.20 -6.63 6.22
C TYR A 67 12.88 -6.27 5.54
N ILE A 68 11.87 -7.15 5.65
CA ILE A 68 10.54 -6.90 5.08
C ILE A 68 9.92 -5.65 5.72
N GLY A 69 10.02 -5.51 7.05
CA GLY A 69 9.53 -4.33 7.76
C GLY A 69 10.23 -3.03 7.35
N LEU A 70 11.56 -3.08 7.13
CA LEU A 70 12.31 -1.92 6.66
C LEU A 70 11.90 -1.49 5.25
N ILE A 71 11.84 -2.44 4.32
CA ILE A 71 11.44 -2.14 2.94
C ILE A 71 10.00 -1.64 2.90
N LEU A 72 9.13 -2.21 3.73
CA LEU A 72 7.75 -1.74 3.90
C LEU A 72 7.69 -0.31 4.43
N ALA A 73 8.54 0.06 5.39
CA ALA A 73 8.61 1.43 5.89
C ALA A 73 9.03 2.41 4.77
N ILE A 74 10.02 2.03 3.95
CA ILE A 74 10.43 2.83 2.79
C ILE A 74 9.28 2.97 1.79
N PHE A 75 8.57 1.87 1.50
CA PHE A 75 7.40 1.88 0.62
C PHE A 75 6.32 2.85 1.14
N TYR A 76 5.99 2.80 2.43
CA TYR A 76 5.03 3.72 3.02
C TYR A 76 5.45 5.18 2.92
N VAL A 77 6.74 5.49 3.11
CA VAL A 77 7.26 6.86 2.90
C VAL A 77 7.08 7.31 1.45
N LEU A 78 7.31 6.41 0.48
CA LEU A 78 7.17 6.74 -0.94
C LEU A 78 5.71 7.00 -1.36
N ILE A 79 4.73 6.29 -0.79
CA ILE A 79 3.32 6.49 -1.12
C ILE A 79 2.65 7.59 -0.28
N PHE A 80 3.25 7.98 0.85
CA PHE A 80 2.70 8.98 1.77
C PHE A 80 2.30 10.33 1.13
N PRO A 81 3.03 10.87 0.12
CA PRO A 81 2.57 12.06 -0.58
C PRO A 81 1.17 11.94 -1.18
N GLY A 82 0.75 10.75 -1.59
CA GLY A 82 -0.61 10.49 -2.09
C GLY A 82 -1.67 10.66 -0.99
N ASN A 83 -1.41 10.20 0.24
CA ASN A 83 -2.31 10.42 1.37
C ASN A 83 -2.41 11.90 1.75
N VAL A 84 -1.29 12.63 1.70
CA VAL A 84 -1.28 14.09 1.94
C VAL A 84 -2.06 14.81 0.84
N HIS A 85 -1.87 14.42 -0.42
CA HIS A 85 -2.61 14.97 -1.54
C HIS A 85 -4.12 14.73 -1.37
N GLN A 86 -4.52 13.51 -1.03
CA GLN A 86 -5.90 13.16 -0.73
C GLN A 86 -6.50 14.06 0.36
N TYR A 87 -5.83 14.16 1.51
CA TYR A 87 -6.30 14.95 2.65
C TYR A 87 -6.42 16.43 2.32
N THR A 88 -5.41 17.01 1.67
CA THR A 88 -5.37 18.44 1.36
C THR A 88 -6.39 18.84 0.28
N GLN A 89 -6.63 17.96 -0.68
CA GLN A 89 -7.58 18.19 -1.77
C GLN A 89 -9.01 17.72 -1.42
N HIS A 90 -9.24 17.22 -0.20
CA HIS A 90 -10.54 16.68 0.24
C HIS A 90 -11.10 15.65 -0.76
N LEU A 91 -10.22 14.78 -1.25
CA LEU A 91 -10.57 13.74 -2.20
C LEU A 91 -11.11 12.55 -1.41
N ASP A 92 -12.43 12.47 -1.36
CA ASP A 92 -13.16 11.38 -0.76
C ASP A 92 -13.68 10.46 -1.88
N GLY A 93 -13.69 9.15 -1.60
CA GLY A 93 -14.28 8.12 -2.47
C GLY A 93 -15.63 7.68 -1.98
#